data_AF-A0A7J6RVY6-F1
#
_entry.id   AF-A0A7J6RVY6-F1
#
_cell.length_a   1.000
_cell.length_b   1.000
_cell.length_c   1.000
_cell.angle_alpha   90.00
_cell.angle_beta   90.00
_cell.angle_gamma   90.00
#
_symmetry.space_group_name_H-M   'P 1'
#
loop_
_entity.id
_entity.type
_entity.pdbx_description
1 polymer ?
#
loop_
_entity_poly.entity_id
_entity_poly.type
_entity_poly.pdbx_seq_one_letter_code
_entity_poly.pdbx_strand_id
1 'polypeptide(L)'
;YHDEEWGLPVLSDDRHMFEMICLEGAQAGLSWATILAKRSGYKQAFKDFDVETLVRQASEATSIDELVGAVVEGDFDVVRSRRKIESVYRNAEATRAVQRE
;
A
#
# COMPACT_ATOMS: atom_id res chain seq x y z
N TYR A 1 -15.60 -1.17 -9.65
CA TYR A 1 -14.27 -0.91 -10.25
C TYR A 1 -14.33 -0.37 -11.67
N HIS A 2 -14.56 -1.18 -12.72
CA HIS A 2 -14.50 -0.68 -14.11
C HIS A 2 -15.46 0.51 -14.35
N ASP A 3 -16.73 0.37 -13.95
CA ASP A 3 -17.76 1.37 -14.26
C ASP A 3 -17.77 2.55 -13.27
N GLU A 4 -17.20 2.37 -12.08
CA GLU A 4 -17.39 3.27 -10.93
C GLU A 4 -16.10 3.95 -10.45
N GLU A 5 -14.93 3.47 -10.87
CA GLU A 5 -13.64 3.93 -10.34
C GLU A 5 -12.60 4.09 -11.46
N TRP A 6 -12.51 3.11 -12.37
CA TRP A 6 -11.45 3.10 -13.36
C TRP A 6 -11.66 4.18 -14.43
N GLY A 7 -10.62 5.01 -14.63
CA GLY A 7 -10.64 6.10 -15.60
C GLY A 7 -11.40 7.36 -15.16
N LEU A 8 -12.01 7.35 -13.96
CA LEU A 8 -12.57 8.56 -13.37
C LEU A 8 -11.45 9.41 -12.74
N PRO A 9 -11.51 10.75 -12.89
CA PRO A 9 -10.51 11.62 -12.29
C PRO A 9 -10.61 11.57 -10.77
N VAL A 10 -9.48 11.28 -10.12
CA VAL A 10 -9.32 11.44 -8.68
C VAL A 10 -8.72 12.83 -8.48
N LEU A 11 -9.46 13.74 -7.83
CA LEU A 11 -9.03 15.11 -7.59
C LEU A 11 -8.83 15.33 -6.10
N SER A 12 -7.62 15.73 -5.70
CA SER A 12 -7.27 16.12 -4.33
C SER A 12 -7.47 15.02 -3.27
N ASP A 13 -7.45 13.75 -3.67
CA ASP A 13 -7.41 12.59 -2.77
C ASP A 13 -6.08 11.84 -2.92
N ASP A 14 -5.03 12.41 -2.31
CA ASP A 14 -3.67 11.86 -2.32
C ASP A 14 -3.61 10.46 -1.71
N ARG A 15 -4.47 10.18 -0.71
CA ARG A 15 -4.51 8.87 -0.05
C ARG A 15 -5.02 7.81 -1.02
N HIS A 16 -6.10 8.09 -1.75
CA HIS A 16 -6.59 7.18 -2.77
C HIS A 16 -5.56 6.99 -3.90
N MET A 17 -4.90 8.07 -4.34
CA MET A 17 -3.82 7.96 -5.33
C MET A 17 -2.67 7.07 -4.84
N PHE A 18 -2.25 7.26 -3.59
CA PHE A 18 -1.19 6.48 -2.95
C PHE A 18 -1.59 5.00 -2.75
N GLU A 19 -2.84 4.73 -2.37
CA GLU A 19 -3.40 3.39 -2.35
C GLU A 19 -3.28 2.73 -3.72
N MET A 20 -3.77 3.39 -4.77
CA MET A 20 -3.83 2.82 -6.12
C MET A 20 -2.43 2.53 -6.67
N ILE A 21 -1.47 3.44 -6.55
CA ILE A 21 -0.10 3.20 -7.04
C ILE A 21 0.58 2.03 -6.31
N CYS A 22 0.30 1.84 -5.02
CA CYS A 22 0.82 0.69 -4.27
C CYS A 22 0.17 -0.63 -4.73
N LEU A 23 -1.15 -0.64 -4.97
CA LEU A 23 -1.88 -1.82 -5.44
C LEU A 23 -1.44 -2.22 -6.85
N GLU A 24 -1.19 -1.26 -7.74
CA GLU A 24 -0.63 -1.52 -9.09
C GLU A 24 0.76 -2.18 -9.00
N GLY A 25 1.62 -1.74 -8.07
CA GLY A 25 2.88 -2.43 -7.79
C GLY A 25 2.69 -3.87 -7.28
N ALA A 26 1.67 -4.09 -6.44
CA ALA A 26 1.34 -5.42 -5.93
C ALA A 26 0.84 -6.37 -7.05
N GLN A 27 0.32 -5.84 -8.16
CA GLN A 27 -0.17 -6.62 -9.29
C GLN A 27 0.93 -7.33 -10.08
N ALA A 28 2.20 -6.93 -10.02
CA ALA A 28 3.26 -7.50 -10.85
C ALA A 28 3.28 -9.05 -10.83
N GLY A 29 2.97 -9.69 -11.96
CA GLY A 29 2.87 -11.15 -12.11
C GLY A 29 1.55 -11.79 -11.64
N LEU A 30 0.50 -11.00 -11.40
CA LEU A 30 -0.84 -11.42 -10.98
C LEU A 30 -1.91 -10.72 -11.83
N SER A 31 -3.15 -11.21 -11.77
CA SER A 31 -4.29 -10.50 -12.34
C SER A 31 -4.73 -9.36 -11.44
N TRP A 32 -5.25 -8.27 -12.04
CA TRP A 32 -5.81 -7.16 -11.27
C TRP A 32 -7.01 -7.58 -10.42
N ALA A 33 -7.81 -8.54 -10.90
CA ALA A 33 -8.91 -9.13 -10.13
C ALA A 33 -8.45 -9.72 -8.78
N THR A 34 -7.27 -10.36 -8.74
CA THR A 34 -6.69 -10.86 -7.49
C THR A 34 -6.36 -9.73 -6.51
N ILE A 35 -5.87 -8.60 -7.00
CA ILE A 35 -5.53 -7.45 -6.15
C ILE A 35 -6.81 -6.76 -5.65
N LEU A 36 -7.79 -6.56 -6.51
CA LEU A 36 -9.09 -5.99 -6.14
C LEU A 36 -9.79 -6.83 -5.06
N ALA A 37 -9.78 -8.16 -5.20
CA ALA A 37 -10.34 -9.06 -4.19
C ALA A 37 -9.67 -8.92 -2.82
N LYS A 38 -8.37 -8.57 -2.79
CA LYS A 38 -7.55 -8.40 -1.58
C LYS A 38 -7.50 -6.97 -1.06
N ARG A 39 -8.11 -6.00 -1.75
CA ARG A 39 -7.99 -4.57 -1.47
C ARG A 39 -8.35 -4.21 -0.02
N SER A 40 -9.40 -4.83 0.54
CA SER A 40 -9.78 -4.64 1.95
C SER A 40 -8.73 -5.16 2.94
N GLY A 41 -8.05 -6.26 2.60
CA GLY A 41 -6.94 -6.80 3.38
C GLY A 41 -5.72 -5.88 3.34
N TYR A 42 -5.42 -5.32 2.17
CA TYR A 42 -4.38 -4.28 2.04
C TYR A 42 -4.69 -3.04 2.87
N LYS A 43 -5.93 -2.53 2.83
CA LYS A 43 -6.35 -1.39 3.67
C LYS A 43 -6.13 -1.67 5.16
N GLN A 44 -6.50 -2.85 5.63
CA GLN A 44 -6.28 -3.24 7.03
C GLN A 44 -4.78 -3.36 7.38
N ALA A 45 -4.00 -4.00 6.52
CA ALA A 45 -2.57 -4.20 6.73
C ALA A 45 -1.79 -2.89 6.78
N PHE A 46 -2.17 -1.92 5.93
CA PHE A 46 -1.43 -0.67 5.72
C PHE A 46 -2.19 0.57 6.24
N LYS A 47 -3.07 0.41 7.23
CA LYS A 47 -3.75 1.51 7.92
C LYS A 47 -4.45 2.49 6.96
N ASP A 48 -5.27 1.94 6.07
CA ASP A 48 -5.97 2.66 5.00
C ASP A 48 -5.04 3.48 4.09
N PHE A 49 -3.78 3.05 3.96
CA PHE A 49 -2.75 3.73 3.19
C PHE A 49 -2.48 5.17 3.67
N ASP A 50 -2.61 5.42 4.98
CA ASP A 50 -2.21 6.70 5.56
C ASP A 50 -0.68 6.87 5.54
N VAL A 51 -0.20 7.74 4.65
CA VAL A 51 1.23 7.96 4.39
C VAL A 51 2.00 8.29 5.67
N GLU A 52 1.53 9.25 6.47
CA GLU A 52 2.24 9.65 7.70
C GLU A 52 2.26 8.52 8.74
N THR A 53 1.18 7.74 8.86
CA THR A 53 1.17 6.55 9.73
C THR A 53 2.20 5.52 9.28
N LEU A 54 2.25 5.21 7.99
CA LEU A 54 3.20 4.23 7.45
C LEU A 54 4.64 4.68 7.62
N VAL A 55 4.93 5.96 7.37
CA VAL A 55 6.29 6.46 7.54
C VAL A 55 6.68 6.53 9.02
N ARG A 56 5.76 6.89 9.91
CA ARG A 56 6.01 6.82 11.36
C ARG A 56 6.33 5.39 11.79
N GLN A 57 5.53 4.41 11.37
CA GLN A 57 5.81 2.99 11.65
C GLN A 57 7.18 2.57 11.15
N ALA A 58 7.56 2.95 9.92
CA ALA A 58 8.89 2.69 9.36
C ALA A 58 10.02 3.32 10.20
N SER A 59 9.80 4.53 10.72
CA SER A 59 10.80 5.22 11.57
C SER A 59 10.91 4.67 13.00
N GLU A 60 9.83 4.10 13.54
CA GLU A 60 9.77 3.56 14.90
C GLU A 60 10.20 2.08 14.97
N ALA A 61 10.13 1.36 13.84
CA ALA A 61 10.53 -0.04 13.77
C ALA A 61 12.05 -0.23 13.89
N THR A 62 12.47 -1.36 14.45
CA THR A 62 13.90 -1.70 14.55
C THR A 62 14.50 -1.94 13.16
N SER A 63 13.69 -2.46 12.24
CA SER A 63 14.06 -2.68 10.85
C SER A 63 12.82 -2.75 9.96
N ILE A 64 12.99 -2.54 8.65
CA ILE A 64 11.91 -2.75 7.70
C ILE A 64 11.44 -4.22 7.64
N ASP A 65 12.36 -5.16 7.87
CA ASP A 65 12.08 -6.60 7.88
C ASP A 65 11.11 -7.02 8.99
N GLU A 66 11.11 -6.29 10.11
CA GLU A 66 10.16 -6.46 11.23
C GLU A 66 8.73 -6.13 10.77
N LEU A 67 8.54 -4.97 10.14
CA LEU A 67 7.24 -4.55 9.61
C LEU A 67 6.74 -5.48 8.51
N VAL A 68 7.64 -5.87 7.60
CA VAL A 68 7.33 -6.85 6.56
C VAL A 68 6.93 -8.19 7.16
N GLY A 69 7.66 -8.66 8.17
CA GLY A 69 7.33 -9.88 8.93
C GLY A 69 5.95 -9.81 9.54
N ALA A 70 5.63 -8.72 10.26
CA ALA A 70 4.34 -8.51 10.89
C ALA A 70 3.16 -8.56 9.90
N VAL A 71 3.32 -8.02 8.69
CA VAL A 71 2.28 -8.09 7.65
C VAL A 71 2.19 -9.48 7.01
N VAL A 72 3.32 -10.16 6.79
CA VAL A 72 3.35 -11.50 6.19
C VAL A 72 2.77 -12.56 7.13
N GLU A 73 3.09 -12.47 8.43
CA GLU A 73 2.68 -13.40 9.48
C GLU A 73 1.29 -13.07 10.05
N GLY A 74 0.85 -11.82 9.91
CA GLY A 74 -0.47 -11.38 10.32
C GLY A 74 -1.61 -12.01 9.53
N ASP A 75 -2.82 -11.93 10.11
CA ASP A 75 -4.05 -12.40 9.49
C ASP A 75 -4.64 -11.36 8.52
N PHE A 76 -3.82 -10.91 7.57
CA PHE A 76 -4.24 -9.99 6.51
C PHE A 76 -4.39 -10.73 5.19
N ASP A 77 -5.48 -10.45 4.48
CA ASP A 77 -5.69 -10.97 3.13
C ASP A 77 -4.90 -10.16 2.09
N VAL A 78 -3.58 -10.38 2.03
CA VAL A 78 -2.64 -9.69 1.13
C VAL A 78 -1.79 -10.68 0.34
N VAL A 79 -1.13 -10.20 -0.73
CA VAL A 79 -0.12 -11.00 -1.42
C VAL A 79 1.13 -11.06 -0.54
N ARG A 80 1.44 -12.24 0.02
CA ARG A 80 2.58 -12.49 0.94
C ARG A 80 3.95 -12.50 0.26
N SER A 81 4.22 -11.51 -0.59
CA SER A 81 5.55 -11.25 -1.14
C SER A 81 6.24 -10.19 -0.29
N ARG A 82 7.34 -10.56 0.38
CA ARG A 82 8.12 -9.64 1.22
C ARG A 82 8.48 -8.34 0.49
N ARG A 83 8.96 -8.45 -0.75
CA ARG A 83 9.38 -7.29 -1.56
C ARG A 83 8.22 -6.36 -1.92
N LYS A 84 7.03 -6.90 -2.21
CA LYS A 84 5.83 -6.08 -2.50
C LYS A 84 5.29 -5.38 -1.26
N ILE A 85 5.38 -6.03 -0.10
CA ILE A 85 4.99 -5.43 1.18
C ILE A 85 5.98 -4.33 1.56
N GLU A 86 7.28 -4.61 1.46
CA GLU A 86 8.33 -3.63 1.70
C GLU A 86 8.18 -2.38 0.82
N SER A 87 7.82 -2.55 -0.46
CA SER A 87 7.64 -1.41 -1.36
C SER A 87 6.56 -0.44 -0.90
N VAL A 88 5.54 -0.87 -0.15
CA VAL A 88 4.50 0.05 0.35
C VAL A 88 5.09 1.09 1.31
N TYR A 89 5.95 0.67 2.24
CA TYR A 89 6.61 1.57 3.18
C TYR A 89 7.61 2.50 2.48
N ARG A 90 8.41 1.96 1.54
CA ARG A 90 9.34 2.78 0.74
C ARG A 90 8.59 3.81 -0.13
N ASN A 91 7.46 3.42 -0.71
CA ASN A 91 6.61 4.33 -1.46
C ASN A 91 6.04 5.42 -0.55
N ALA A 92 5.63 5.09 0.68
CA ALA A 92 5.13 6.08 1.64
C ALA A 92 6.18 7.16 1.96
N GLU A 93 7.43 6.75 2.18
CA GLU A 93 8.55 7.69 2.40
C GLU A 93 8.75 8.62 1.19
N ALA A 94 8.73 8.06 -0.02
CA ALA A 94 8.85 8.84 -1.26
C ALA A 94 7.67 9.80 -1.46
N THR A 95 6.44 9.34 -1.22
CA THR A 95 5.23 10.16 -1.31
C THR A 95 5.29 11.33 -0.32
N ARG A 96 5.71 11.08 0.93
CA ARG A 96 5.87 12.14 1.92
C ARG A 96 6.94 13.16 1.52
N ALA A 97 8.01 12.73 0.85
CA ALA A 97 9.02 13.65 0.34
C ALA A 97 8.42 14.58 -0.73
N VAL A 98 7.67 14.04 -1.69
CA VAL A 98 6.99 14.83 -2.74
C VAL A 98 5.97 15.81 -2.15
N GLN A 99 5.22 15.41 -1.11
CA GLN A 99 4.24 16.29 -0.46
C GLN A 99 4.87 17.49 0.28
N ARG A 100 6.18 17.48 0.53
CA ARG A 100 6.91 18.54 1.23
C ARG A 100 7.65 19.50 0.30
N GLU A 101 7.70 19.22 -1.00
CA GLU A 101 8.25 20.12 -2.03
C GLU A 101 7.27 21.24 -2.37
#